data_AF-A0A239D6H7-F1
#
_entry.id   AF-A0A239D6H7-F1
#
_cell.length_a   1.000
_cell.length_b   1.000
_cell.length_c   1.000
_cell.angle_alpha   90.00
_cell.angle_beta   90.00
_cell.angle_gamma   90.00
#
_symmetry.space_group_name_H-M   'P 1'
#
loop_
_entity.id
_entity.type
_entity.pdbx_description
1 polymer ?
#
loop_
_entity_poly.entity_id
_entity_poly.type
_entity_poly.pdbx_seq_one_letter_code
_entity_poly.pdbx_strand_id
1 'polypeptide(L)'
;MISFSAFRKFILGAAIVAVPAASYAGVFVSVNIAPPVLPVYTQPLCPGDGYLWTPGYWAYGDAGYYWVPGVWVQPPSVGVLWTPGYWGFVGGAYRWNAGYWGPHVGFYGGVNYGFGFGGVGFEGGYWNGGHFFYNQRVANINVNVIHNTYVRNVTVVNNNYAHTSFNGGPNGVPAHATPGEMQAMHEQHFQPTASQEQFRQQAASNRSQLASVNGGHPSTLAAQTPRDGFGHGNEVNARQGNQQARINQGVRSGQMTPGETRNVENRDASINRQAQADRAANGGRLTGQEKQQINQRQNNVSQSIAADKHNANNDAAAAARNGRTAGSERRQAGRVEEKDRPKR
;
A
#
# COMPACT_ATOMS: atom_id res chain seq x y z
N MET A 1 25.25 -74.66 42.87
CA MET A 1 23.89 -74.10 42.91
C MET A 1 24.02 -72.58 43.05
N ILE A 2 23.40 -71.80 42.13
CA ILE A 2 22.52 -70.64 42.45
C ILE A 2 23.24 -69.54 43.30
N SER A 3 23.49 -68.28 42.89
CA SER A 3 22.63 -67.32 42.18
C SER A 3 23.19 -65.88 42.26
N PHE A 4 23.03 -65.13 41.17
CA PHE A 4 22.74 -63.68 41.04
C PHE A 4 23.76 -62.57 41.45
N SER A 5 24.38 -62.04 40.40
CA SER A 5 24.55 -60.63 39.97
C SER A 5 24.16 -59.46 40.89
N ALA A 6 25.05 -58.45 40.99
CA ALA A 6 24.68 -57.03 40.93
C ALA A 6 25.80 -56.17 40.29
N PHE A 7 25.64 -55.95 38.99
CA PHE A 7 26.46 -55.07 38.16
C PHE A 7 26.16 -53.60 38.53
N ARG A 8 27.16 -52.83 38.95
CA ARG A 8 27.03 -51.37 39.15
C ARG A 8 26.91 -50.70 37.77
N LYS A 9 25.70 -50.23 37.43
CA LYS A 9 25.44 -49.44 36.21
C LYS A 9 26.02 -48.03 36.40
N PHE A 10 26.99 -47.66 35.57
CA PHE A 10 27.31 -46.27 35.29
C PHE A 10 26.15 -45.68 34.46
N ILE A 11 25.45 -44.69 34.99
CA ILE A 11 24.55 -43.83 34.19
C ILE A 11 25.41 -42.68 33.66
N LEU A 12 25.71 -42.70 32.36
CA LEU A 12 26.14 -41.51 31.63
C LEU A 12 24.94 -40.54 31.61
N GLY A 13 25.07 -39.41 32.28
CA GLY A 13 24.14 -38.29 32.15
C GLY A 13 24.30 -37.66 30.77
N ALA A 14 23.31 -37.81 29.91
CA ALA A 14 23.22 -37.03 28.68
C ALA A 14 22.87 -35.58 29.06
N ALA A 15 23.84 -34.67 28.92
CA ALA A 15 23.58 -33.24 28.95
C ALA A 15 22.74 -32.87 27.72
N ILE A 16 21.44 -32.68 27.91
CA ILE A 16 20.59 -32.01 26.93
C ILE A 16 21.06 -30.56 26.90
N VAL A 17 21.88 -30.22 25.90
CA VAL A 17 22.13 -28.82 25.54
C VAL A 17 20.81 -28.30 24.98
N ALA A 18 20.04 -27.63 25.83
CA ALA A 18 18.93 -26.81 25.38
C ALA A 18 19.54 -25.68 24.54
N VAL A 19 19.56 -25.84 23.22
CA VAL A 19 19.76 -24.73 22.30
C VAL A 19 18.65 -23.74 22.64
N PRO A 20 18.95 -22.48 22.99
CA PRO A 20 17.91 -21.47 23.12
C PRO A 20 17.24 -21.37 21.76
N ALA A 21 15.98 -21.83 21.65
CA ALA A 21 15.13 -21.37 20.58
C ALA A 21 15.07 -19.86 20.74
N ALA A 22 15.71 -19.13 19.82
CA ALA A 22 15.54 -17.69 19.75
C ALA A 22 14.04 -17.44 19.58
N SER A 23 13.36 -17.08 20.66
CA SER A 23 11.99 -16.63 20.60
C SER A 23 12.04 -15.30 19.86
N TYR A 24 11.58 -15.31 18.61
CA TYR A 24 11.42 -14.10 17.82
C TYR A 24 10.34 -13.26 18.50
N ALA A 25 10.75 -12.36 19.40
CA ALA A 25 9.91 -11.27 19.87
C ALA A 25 9.78 -10.27 18.71
N GLY A 26 8.99 -10.61 17.70
CA GLY A 26 8.51 -9.62 16.75
C GLY A 26 7.83 -8.52 17.57
N VAL A 27 8.29 -7.28 17.44
CA VAL A 27 7.61 -6.14 18.07
C VAL A 27 6.27 -6.00 17.35
N PHE A 28 5.23 -6.60 17.93
CA PHE A 28 3.88 -6.48 17.42
C PHE A 28 3.36 -5.09 17.77
N VAL A 29 3.34 -4.20 16.79
CA VAL A 29 2.65 -2.92 16.94
C VAL A 29 1.15 -3.18 16.84
N SER A 30 0.43 -2.88 17.93
CA SER A 30 -1.03 -2.96 18.00
C SER A 30 -1.61 -1.55 18.02
N VAL A 31 -2.42 -1.21 17.02
CA VAL A 31 -3.01 0.13 16.85
C VAL A 31 -4.52 0.03 16.80
N ASN A 32 -5.25 0.96 17.44
CA ASN A 32 -6.72 0.97 17.43
C ASN A 32 -7.33 1.77 16.26
N ILE A 33 -6.48 2.35 15.41
CA ILE A 33 -6.84 3.16 14.25
C ILE A 33 -6.37 2.42 13.01
N ALA A 34 -7.22 2.32 12.00
CA ALA A 34 -6.88 1.64 10.75
C ALA A 34 -5.70 2.31 10.03
N PRO A 35 -4.82 1.54 9.36
CA PRO A 35 -3.85 2.13 8.45
C PRO A 35 -4.57 2.88 7.32
N PRO A 36 -4.00 3.99 6.81
CA PRO A 36 -4.56 4.66 5.64
C PRO A 36 -4.63 3.73 4.43
N VAL A 37 -5.47 4.08 3.45
CA VAL A 37 -5.57 3.34 2.17
C VAL A 37 -4.23 3.33 1.44
N LEU A 38 -3.99 2.32 0.60
CA LEU A 38 -2.79 2.24 -0.22
C LEU A 38 -2.77 3.35 -1.27
N PRO A 39 -1.72 4.19 -1.31
CA PRO A 39 -1.51 5.13 -2.41
C PRO A 39 -1.35 4.42 -3.74
N VAL A 40 -1.77 5.09 -4.81
CA VAL A 40 -1.51 4.64 -6.18
C VAL A 40 -0.26 5.30 -6.71
N TYR A 41 0.68 4.49 -7.20
CA TYR A 41 1.93 4.98 -7.73
C TYR A 41 2.44 4.07 -8.83
N THR A 42 3.60 4.41 -9.37
CA THR A 42 4.26 3.61 -10.40
C THR A 42 5.65 3.20 -9.98
N GLN A 43 6.04 1.99 -10.38
CA GLN A 43 7.37 1.45 -10.15
C GLN A 43 8.39 2.27 -10.97
N PRO A 44 9.49 2.75 -10.35
CA PRO A 44 10.61 3.34 -11.07
C PRO A 44 11.33 2.27 -11.91
N LEU A 45 12.18 2.70 -12.85
CA LEU A 45 12.94 1.78 -13.68
C LEU A 45 13.86 0.91 -12.79
N CYS A 46 13.82 -0.40 -13.01
CA CYS A 46 14.70 -1.35 -12.34
C CYS A 46 16.18 -0.94 -12.54
N PRO A 47 16.99 -0.85 -11.48
CA PRO A 47 18.38 -0.40 -11.57
C PRO A 47 19.26 -1.35 -12.39
N GLY A 48 18.95 -2.65 -12.39
CA GLY A 48 19.74 -3.68 -13.06
C GLY A 48 19.28 -5.08 -12.70
N ASP A 49 19.97 -6.08 -13.26
CA ASP A 49 19.73 -7.49 -12.97
C ASP A 49 19.95 -7.80 -11.47
N GLY A 50 19.19 -8.76 -10.96
CA GLY A 50 19.22 -9.22 -9.56
C GLY A 50 18.46 -8.32 -8.56
N TYR A 51 17.89 -7.19 -8.99
CA TYR A 51 17.00 -6.40 -8.14
C TYR A 51 15.57 -6.94 -8.16
N LEU A 52 14.95 -7.06 -6.99
CA LEU A 52 13.57 -7.47 -6.81
C LEU A 52 12.75 -6.32 -6.24
N TRP A 53 11.50 -6.19 -6.70
CA TRP A 53 10.62 -5.13 -6.24
C TRP A 53 10.05 -5.43 -4.87
N THR A 54 10.17 -4.46 -3.96
CA THR A 54 9.50 -4.48 -2.66
C THR A 54 8.45 -3.37 -2.66
N PRO A 55 7.15 -3.68 -2.50
CA PRO A 55 6.12 -2.66 -2.56
C PRO A 55 6.17 -1.78 -1.30
N GLY A 56 5.73 -0.54 -1.47
CA GLY A 56 5.56 0.40 -0.37
C GLY A 56 4.40 0.01 0.54
N TYR A 57 4.51 0.41 1.80
CA TYR A 57 3.55 0.05 2.85
C TYR A 57 3.46 1.14 3.92
N TRP A 58 2.34 1.18 4.63
CA TRP A 58 2.21 1.97 5.83
C TRP A 58 2.91 1.27 6.99
N ALA A 59 3.97 1.87 7.53
CA ALA A 59 4.54 1.49 8.80
C ALA A 59 3.95 2.35 9.92
N TYR A 60 4.17 1.97 11.18
CA TYR A 60 3.74 2.73 12.35
C TYR A 60 4.93 2.99 13.28
N GLY A 61 5.02 4.21 13.79
CA GLY A 61 6.03 4.63 14.76
C GLY A 61 5.43 5.64 15.75
N ASP A 62 6.30 6.30 16.53
CA ASP A 62 5.86 7.18 17.63
C ASP A 62 4.97 8.34 17.17
N ALA A 63 5.16 8.82 15.94
CA ALA A 63 4.36 9.89 15.33
C ALA A 63 3.13 9.39 14.54
N GLY A 64 2.80 8.10 14.65
CA GLY A 64 1.70 7.44 13.95
C GLY A 64 2.14 6.74 12.65
N TYR A 65 1.18 6.56 11.73
CA TYR A 65 1.45 5.94 10.44
C TYR A 65 2.38 6.81 9.57
N TYR A 66 3.38 6.18 8.95
CA TYR A 66 4.23 6.78 7.92
C TYR A 66 4.38 5.83 6.75
N TRP A 67 4.54 6.38 5.56
CA TRP A 67 4.73 5.59 4.35
C TRP A 67 6.19 5.24 4.14
N VAL A 68 6.45 3.95 3.94
CA VAL A 68 7.73 3.46 3.42
C VAL A 68 7.57 3.30 1.91
N PRO A 69 8.33 4.05 1.07
CA PRO A 69 8.20 3.97 -0.37
C PRO A 69 8.48 2.57 -0.94
N GLY A 70 7.80 2.22 -2.03
CA GLY A 70 8.16 1.03 -2.80
C GLY A 70 9.53 1.20 -3.46
N VAL A 71 10.34 0.14 -3.47
CA VAL A 71 11.74 0.25 -3.85
C VAL A 71 12.31 -1.06 -4.41
N TRP A 72 13.25 -0.95 -5.35
CA TRP A 72 14.00 -2.12 -5.85
C TRP A 72 15.13 -2.47 -4.88
N VAL A 73 15.20 -3.73 -4.47
CA VAL A 73 16.15 -4.22 -3.47
C VAL A 73 16.92 -5.41 -4.02
N GLN A 74 18.22 -5.47 -3.76
CA GLN A 74 18.98 -6.70 -3.96
C GLN A 74 18.65 -7.67 -2.83
N PRO A 75 18.21 -8.90 -3.14
CA PRO A 75 17.86 -9.88 -2.13
C PRO A 75 19.11 -10.29 -1.33
N PRO A 76 18.94 -10.73 -0.07
CA PRO A 76 20.06 -11.16 0.77
C PRO A 76 20.75 -12.44 0.25
N SER A 77 20.10 -13.19 -0.64
CA SER A 77 20.63 -14.38 -1.29
C SER A 77 20.00 -14.54 -2.68
N VAL A 78 20.66 -15.26 -3.57
CA VAL A 78 20.01 -15.79 -4.78
C VAL A 78 18.95 -16.81 -4.37
N GLY A 79 17.85 -16.86 -5.13
CA GLY A 79 16.78 -17.86 -4.93
C GLY A 79 15.69 -17.47 -3.94
N VAL A 80 15.77 -16.28 -3.32
CA VAL A 80 14.71 -15.80 -2.43
C VAL A 80 13.84 -14.71 -3.07
N LEU A 81 12.58 -14.68 -2.69
CA LEU A 81 11.56 -13.72 -3.07
C LEU A 81 11.13 -12.92 -1.85
N TRP A 82 10.60 -11.72 -2.09
CA TRP A 82 10.06 -10.88 -1.02
C TRP A 82 8.60 -11.23 -0.75
N THR A 83 8.27 -11.50 0.51
CA THR A 83 6.89 -11.52 1.01
C THR A 83 6.59 -10.17 1.67
N PRO A 84 5.63 -9.38 1.15
CA PRO A 84 5.26 -8.12 1.76
C PRO A 84 4.77 -8.28 3.20
N GLY A 85 5.13 -7.32 4.06
CA GLY A 85 4.46 -7.18 5.35
C GLY A 85 3.03 -6.70 5.18
N TYR A 86 2.17 -6.92 6.18
CA TYR A 86 0.78 -6.48 6.12
C TYR A 86 0.19 -6.21 7.50
N TRP A 87 -0.78 -5.30 7.55
CA TRP A 87 -1.61 -5.09 8.73
C TRP A 87 -2.74 -6.12 8.75
N GLY A 88 -2.93 -6.82 9.88
CA GLY A 88 -4.08 -7.68 10.12
C GLY A 88 -4.94 -7.14 11.26
N PHE A 89 -6.25 -7.10 11.08
CA PHE A 89 -7.20 -6.75 12.13
C PHE A 89 -7.59 -7.99 12.92
N VAL A 90 -7.12 -8.10 14.16
CA VAL A 90 -7.36 -9.25 15.04
C VAL A 90 -7.64 -8.75 16.46
N GLY A 91 -8.76 -9.19 17.04
CA GLY A 91 -9.12 -8.86 18.43
C GLY A 91 -9.38 -7.38 18.67
N GLY A 92 -9.92 -6.66 17.68
CA GLY A 92 -10.26 -5.24 17.81
C GLY A 92 -9.10 -4.27 17.53
N ALA A 93 -7.92 -4.78 17.17
CA ALA A 93 -6.76 -3.96 16.88
C ALA A 93 -6.05 -4.37 15.58
N TYR A 94 -5.34 -3.43 14.98
CA TYR A 94 -4.49 -3.62 13.81
C TYR A 94 -3.10 -4.04 14.25
N ARG A 95 -2.64 -5.21 13.79
CA ARG A 95 -1.34 -5.79 14.10
C ARG A 95 -0.47 -5.87 12.86
N TRP A 96 0.79 -5.44 12.97
CA TRP A 96 1.75 -5.55 11.88
C TRP A 96 2.34 -6.97 11.81
N ASN A 97 2.28 -7.57 10.63
CA ASN A 97 3.01 -8.78 10.26
C ASN A 97 4.19 -8.35 9.40
N ALA A 98 5.41 -8.58 9.89
CA ALA A 98 6.61 -8.16 9.19
C ALA A 98 6.83 -8.95 7.90
N GLY A 99 7.28 -8.26 6.85
CA GLY A 99 7.71 -8.90 5.60
C GLY A 99 9.06 -9.59 5.75
N TYR A 100 9.34 -10.52 4.84
CA TYR A 100 10.56 -11.34 4.89
C TYR A 100 10.97 -11.80 3.49
N TRP A 101 12.22 -12.21 3.36
CA TRP A 101 12.71 -12.93 2.19
C TRP A 101 12.65 -14.43 2.43
N GLY A 102 12.15 -15.20 1.45
CA GLY A 102 12.07 -16.65 1.55
C GLY A 102 12.10 -17.33 0.18
N PRO A 103 12.27 -18.66 0.10
CA PRO A 103 12.26 -19.39 -1.17
C PRO A 103 10.96 -19.21 -1.95
N HIS A 104 9.83 -19.13 -1.23
CA HIS A 104 8.51 -18.88 -1.78
C HIS A 104 7.87 -17.63 -1.15
N VAL A 105 6.91 -17.03 -1.87
CA VAL A 105 6.10 -15.92 -1.34
C VAL A 105 4.98 -16.50 -0.48
N GLY A 106 4.98 -16.15 0.80
CA GLY A 106 3.94 -16.56 1.74
C GLY A 106 2.76 -15.59 1.79
N PHE A 107 1.89 -15.79 2.78
CA PHE A 107 0.68 -14.97 2.92
C PHE A 107 1.01 -13.55 3.35
N TYR A 108 0.55 -12.57 2.57
CA TYR A 108 0.70 -11.14 2.86
C TYR A 108 -0.66 -10.44 3.05
N GLY A 109 -1.64 -11.15 3.61
CA GLY A 109 -2.93 -10.57 4.00
C GLY A 109 -3.96 -10.45 2.88
N GLY A 110 -3.69 -10.96 1.68
CA GLY A 110 -4.56 -10.73 0.52
C GLY A 110 -4.49 -9.32 -0.05
N VAL A 111 -3.63 -8.46 0.51
CA VAL A 111 -3.53 -7.05 0.14
C VAL A 111 -2.94 -6.92 -1.26
N ASN A 112 -3.64 -6.19 -2.15
CA ASN A 112 -3.14 -5.93 -3.48
C ASN A 112 -2.14 -4.76 -3.44
N TYR A 113 -0.86 -5.08 -3.34
CA TYR A 113 0.23 -4.11 -3.39
C TYR A 113 0.62 -3.69 -4.81
N GLY A 114 0.04 -4.33 -5.84
CA GLY A 114 0.39 -4.14 -7.24
C GLY A 114 1.76 -4.74 -7.60
N PHE A 115 2.21 -4.48 -8.83
CA PHE A 115 3.56 -4.85 -9.31
C PHE A 115 3.94 -6.32 -9.11
N GLY A 116 2.95 -7.21 -9.28
CA GLY A 116 3.11 -8.66 -9.13
C GLY A 116 2.57 -9.22 -7.82
N PHE A 117 2.28 -8.36 -6.84
CA PHE A 117 1.66 -8.73 -5.56
C PHE A 117 0.16 -8.42 -5.59
N GLY A 118 -0.60 -9.25 -6.33
CA GLY A 118 -2.03 -9.06 -6.55
C GLY A 118 -2.94 -9.48 -5.39
N GLY A 119 -2.38 -10.02 -4.31
CA GLY A 119 -3.10 -10.55 -3.15
C GLY A 119 -2.81 -12.02 -2.87
N VAL A 120 -2.29 -12.77 -3.86
CA VAL A 120 -1.82 -14.15 -3.70
C VAL A 120 -0.54 -14.33 -4.50
N GLY A 121 0.46 -14.98 -3.91
CA GLY A 121 1.72 -15.30 -4.58
C GLY A 121 2.43 -14.08 -5.17
N PHE A 122 3.23 -14.31 -6.22
CA PHE A 122 3.97 -13.25 -6.91
C PHE A 122 4.11 -13.52 -8.40
N GLU A 123 3.79 -12.50 -9.20
CA GLU A 123 3.68 -12.59 -10.65
C GLU A 123 4.77 -11.77 -11.39
N GLY A 124 5.66 -11.12 -10.65
CA GLY A 124 6.68 -10.22 -11.19
C GLY A 124 7.91 -10.91 -11.79
N GLY A 125 8.12 -12.20 -11.48
CA GLY A 125 9.23 -12.98 -11.99
C GLY A 125 9.48 -14.26 -11.21
N TYR A 126 10.54 -14.98 -11.57
CA TYR A 126 10.94 -16.22 -10.89
C TYR A 126 12.45 -16.47 -11.02
N TRP A 127 13.03 -17.24 -10.10
CA TRP A 127 14.43 -17.67 -10.18
C TRP A 127 14.59 -18.89 -11.07
N ASN A 128 15.62 -18.89 -11.93
CA ASN A 128 16.03 -20.06 -12.70
C ASN A 128 17.54 -20.02 -12.96
N GLY A 129 18.25 -21.10 -12.64
CA GLY A 129 19.69 -21.20 -12.87
C GLY A 129 20.52 -20.09 -12.19
N GLY A 130 20.05 -19.56 -11.05
CA GLY A 130 20.73 -18.48 -10.33
C GLY A 130 20.45 -17.06 -10.85
N HIS A 131 19.66 -16.91 -11.91
CA HIS A 131 19.22 -15.62 -12.46
C HIS A 131 17.73 -15.41 -12.22
N PHE A 132 17.33 -14.16 -11.98
CA PHE A 132 15.93 -13.81 -11.76
C PHE A 132 15.27 -13.43 -13.08
N PHE A 133 14.35 -14.22 -13.59
CA PHE A 133 13.64 -13.90 -14.83
C PHE A 133 12.51 -12.91 -14.56
N TYR A 134 12.51 -11.78 -15.25
CA TYR A 134 11.55 -10.69 -15.06
C TYR A 134 10.34 -10.80 -15.98
N ASN A 135 9.14 -10.62 -15.44
CA ASN A 135 7.93 -10.50 -16.26
C ASN A 135 7.77 -9.08 -16.79
N GLN A 136 7.91 -8.89 -18.11
CA GLN A 136 7.79 -7.58 -18.77
C GLN A 136 6.40 -6.94 -18.64
N ARG A 137 5.35 -7.72 -18.32
CA ARG A 137 4.00 -7.19 -18.07
C ARG A 137 3.83 -6.58 -16.69
N VAL A 138 4.79 -6.78 -15.79
CA VAL A 138 4.70 -6.42 -14.38
C VAL A 138 5.84 -5.51 -13.96
N ALA A 139 7.07 -5.89 -14.31
CA ALA A 139 8.28 -5.21 -13.91
C ALA A 139 8.63 -4.09 -14.91
N ASN A 140 8.86 -2.88 -14.39
CA ASN A 140 9.38 -1.75 -15.16
C ASN A 140 10.89 -1.90 -15.32
N ILE A 141 11.31 -2.55 -16.41
CA ILE A 141 12.70 -2.92 -16.69
C ILE A 141 13.16 -2.35 -18.03
N ASN A 142 14.48 -2.17 -18.18
CA ASN A 142 15.10 -1.91 -19.47
C ASN A 142 15.56 -3.24 -20.10
N VAL A 143 14.82 -3.71 -21.10
CA VAL A 143 15.09 -4.99 -21.78
C VAL A 143 16.38 -5.01 -22.61
N ASN A 144 16.99 -3.84 -22.87
CA ASN A 144 18.31 -3.76 -23.51
C ASN A 144 19.47 -3.97 -22.52
N VAL A 145 19.18 -3.97 -21.21
CA VAL A 145 20.16 -4.18 -20.14
C VAL A 145 19.91 -5.50 -19.43
N ILE A 146 18.64 -5.79 -19.13
CA ILE A 146 18.19 -7.01 -18.49
C ILE A 146 17.64 -7.94 -19.57
N HIS A 147 18.34 -9.05 -19.81
CA HIS A 147 18.03 -9.98 -20.91
C HIS A 147 17.22 -11.21 -20.44
N ASN A 148 17.32 -11.55 -19.17
CA ASN A 148 16.56 -12.55 -18.44
C ASN A 148 15.12 -12.08 -18.23
N THR A 149 14.33 -12.02 -19.30
CA THR A 149 12.96 -11.52 -19.29
C THR A 149 12.02 -12.46 -20.02
N TYR A 150 10.74 -12.39 -19.69
CA TYR A 150 9.68 -13.11 -20.37
C TYR A 150 8.38 -12.28 -20.37
N VAL A 151 7.42 -12.68 -21.19
CA VAL A 151 6.12 -12.03 -21.28
C VAL A 151 5.04 -13.01 -20.82
N ARG A 152 4.37 -12.70 -19.71
CA ARG A 152 3.19 -13.44 -19.24
C ARG A 152 2.13 -12.47 -18.76
N ASN A 153 0.91 -12.59 -19.29
CA ASN A 153 -0.20 -11.78 -18.84
C ASN A 153 -0.59 -12.17 -17.42
N VAL A 154 -0.92 -11.18 -16.61
CA VAL A 154 -1.36 -11.36 -15.22
C VAL A 154 -2.80 -10.92 -15.13
N THR A 155 -3.65 -11.78 -14.58
CA THR A 155 -5.04 -11.42 -14.31
C THR A 155 -5.08 -10.52 -13.09
N VAL A 156 -5.35 -9.23 -13.30
CA VAL A 156 -5.64 -8.31 -12.19
C VAL A 156 -7.08 -8.54 -11.75
N VAL A 157 -7.25 -9.17 -10.59
CA VAL A 157 -8.58 -9.30 -9.99
C VAL A 157 -8.99 -7.93 -9.46
N ASN A 158 -9.87 -7.25 -10.19
CA ASN A 158 -10.37 -5.93 -9.83
C ASN A 158 -11.46 -6.07 -8.76
N ASN A 159 -11.04 -6.23 -7.51
CA ASN A 159 -11.95 -6.36 -6.37
C ASN A 159 -12.19 -4.99 -5.72
N ASN A 160 -13.32 -4.85 -5.01
CA ASN A 160 -13.70 -3.65 -4.24
C ASN A 160 -12.67 -3.22 -3.16
N TYR A 161 -11.59 -4.00 -2.97
CA TYR A 161 -10.54 -3.80 -1.97
C TYR A 161 -9.20 -3.36 -2.57
N ALA A 162 -9.18 -2.88 -3.82
CA ALA A 162 -7.94 -2.55 -4.54
C ALA A 162 -7.02 -1.55 -3.81
N HIS A 163 -7.56 -0.72 -2.91
CA HIS A 163 -6.81 0.26 -2.11
C HIS A 163 -6.80 -0.07 -0.61
N THR A 164 -7.38 -1.19 -0.20
CA THR A 164 -7.38 -1.62 1.20
C THR A 164 -5.96 -2.03 1.59
N SER A 165 -5.47 -1.52 2.73
CA SER A 165 -4.10 -1.71 3.22
C SER A 165 -3.97 -2.74 4.35
N PHE A 166 -5.06 -3.43 4.69
CA PHE A 166 -5.10 -4.40 5.79
C PHE A 166 -6.02 -5.59 5.51
N ASN A 167 -5.71 -6.70 6.18
CA ASN A 167 -6.47 -7.95 6.17
C ASN A 167 -7.46 -8.01 7.35
N GLY A 168 -8.65 -8.54 7.11
CA GLY A 168 -9.66 -8.81 8.15
C GLY A 168 -10.34 -7.57 8.74
N GLY A 169 -11.40 -7.79 9.52
CA GLY A 169 -12.18 -6.72 10.15
C GLY A 169 -13.06 -5.92 9.19
N PRO A 170 -13.74 -4.87 9.71
CA PRO A 170 -14.55 -3.98 8.88
C PRO A 170 -13.72 -3.32 7.78
N ASN A 171 -14.15 -3.43 6.53
CA ASN A 171 -13.50 -2.87 5.33
C ASN A 171 -12.10 -3.43 5.00
N GLY A 172 -11.64 -4.46 5.72
CA GLY A 172 -10.40 -5.16 5.41
C GLY A 172 -10.58 -6.21 4.32
N VAL A 173 -9.46 -6.66 3.75
CA VAL A 173 -9.49 -7.75 2.77
C VAL A 173 -9.91 -9.05 3.49
N PRO A 174 -10.99 -9.73 3.07
CA PRO A 174 -11.44 -10.98 3.70
C PRO A 174 -10.67 -12.18 3.13
N ALA A 175 -9.33 -12.14 3.21
CA ALA A 175 -8.47 -13.19 2.69
C ALA A 175 -7.87 -14.06 3.80
N HIS A 176 -7.62 -15.33 3.48
CA HIS A 176 -6.95 -16.29 4.33
C HIS A 176 -5.79 -16.93 3.57
N ALA A 177 -4.76 -17.35 4.30
CA ALA A 177 -3.61 -18.03 3.71
C ALA A 177 -4.04 -19.33 3.02
N THR A 178 -3.58 -19.53 1.79
CA THR A 178 -3.68 -20.81 1.09
C THR A 178 -2.72 -21.85 1.71
N PRO A 179 -2.92 -23.15 1.47
CA PRO A 179 -1.97 -24.18 1.93
C PRO A 179 -0.52 -23.94 1.50
N GLY A 180 -0.31 -23.48 0.27
CA GLY A 180 1.04 -23.16 -0.24
C GLY A 180 1.65 -21.95 0.47
N GLU A 181 0.86 -20.90 0.71
CA GLU A 181 1.33 -19.73 1.47
C GLU A 181 1.61 -20.07 2.94
N MET A 182 0.80 -20.94 3.56
CA MET A 182 1.05 -21.44 4.90
C MET A 182 2.35 -22.23 4.94
N GLN A 183 2.62 -23.10 3.96
CA GLN A 183 3.90 -23.80 3.87
C GLN A 183 5.08 -22.81 3.79
N ALA A 184 4.99 -21.82 2.88
CA ALA A 184 6.01 -20.78 2.72
C ALA A 184 6.28 -19.99 4.01
N MET A 185 5.25 -19.74 4.83
CA MET A 185 5.39 -19.08 6.14
C MET A 185 6.17 -19.91 7.18
N HIS A 186 6.29 -21.23 7.00
CA HIS A 186 7.07 -22.10 7.89
C HIS A 186 8.49 -22.39 7.37
N GLU A 187 8.83 -21.91 6.17
CA GLU A 187 10.18 -22.06 5.61
C GLU A 187 11.20 -21.18 6.34
N GLN A 188 12.48 -21.41 6.06
CA GLN A 188 13.53 -20.53 6.55
C GLN A 188 13.44 -19.16 5.86
N HIS A 189 13.45 -18.10 6.67
CA HIS A 189 13.36 -16.73 6.19
C HIS A 189 14.61 -15.92 6.50
N PHE A 190 14.84 -14.90 5.68
CA PHE A 190 15.74 -13.80 5.99
C PHE A 190 14.92 -12.56 6.32
N GLN A 191 15.39 -11.82 7.32
CA GLN A 191 14.82 -10.53 7.68
C GLN A 191 15.05 -9.50 6.55
N PRO A 192 14.34 -8.36 6.55
CA PRO A 192 14.67 -7.24 5.67
C PRO A 192 16.16 -6.90 5.76
N THR A 193 16.78 -6.55 4.63
CA THR A 193 18.21 -6.23 4.60
C THR A 193 18.50 -4.96 5.42
N ALA A 194 19.76 -4.77 5.82
CA ALA A 194 20.16 -3.57 6.55
C ALA A 194 19.83 -2.27 5.80
N SER A 195 19.92 -2.27 4.46
CA SER A 195 19.58 -1.11 3.64
C SER A 195 18.07 -0.85 3.60
N GLN A 196 17.23 -1.90 3.60
CA GLN A 196 15.77 -1.75 3.74
C GLN A 196 15.40 -1.16 5.10
N GLU A 197 16.04 -1.64 6.17
CA GLU A 197 15.78 -1.15 7.53
C GLU A 197 16.21 0.31 7.71
N GLN A 198 17.38 0.68 7.20
CA GLN A 198 17.83 2.07 7.19
C GLN A 198 16.86 2.97 6.38
N PHE A 199 16.36 2.50 5.24
CA PHE A 199 15.40 3.25 4.42
C PHE A 199 14.06 3.44 5.13
N ARG A 200 13.58 2.43 5.88
CA ARG A 200 12.41 2.55 6.76
C ARG A 200 12.61 3.60 7.85
N GLN A 201 13.79 3.66 8.47
CA GLN A 201 14.12 4.66 9.49
C GLN A 201 14.16 6.09 8.91
N GLN A 202 14.69 6.24 7.69
CA GLN A 202 14.62 7.50 6.96
C GLN A 202 13.16 7.90 6.66
N ALA A 203 12.31 6.93 6.30
CA ALA A 203 10.88 7.17 6.10
C ALA A 203 10.20 7.65 7.38
N ALA A 204 10.51 7.01 8.51
CA ALA A 204 9.95 7.32 9.82
C ALA A 204 10.29 8.75 10.28
N SER A 205 11.52 9.20 10.01
CA SER A 205 12.00 10.55 10.36
C SER A 205 11.56 11.62 9.35
N ASN A 206 11.12 11.23 8.15
CA ASN A 206 10.67 12.15 7.12
C ASN A 206 9.22 12.57 7.35
N ARG A 207 9.02 13.80 7.83
CA ARG A 207 7.69 14.38 8.08
C ARG A 207 6.75 14.35 6.88
N SER A 208 7.28 14.40 5.65
CA SER A 208 6.45 14.33 4.44
C SER A 208 5.86 12.95 4.16
N GLN A 209 6.33 11.91 4.86
CA GLN A 209 5.78 10.55 4.81
C GLN A 209 4.73 10.28 5.90
N LEU A 210 4.63 11.13 6.93
CA LEU A 210 3.68 10.96 8.03
C LEU A 210 2.24 11.18 7.58
N ALA A 211 1.38 10.20 7.81
CA ALA A 211 -0.05 10.26 7.52
C ALA A 211 -0.76 11.40 8.26
N SER A 212 -0.30 11.72 9.47
CA SER A 212 -0.82 12.86 10.26
C SER A 212 -0.49 14.22 9.63
N VAL A 213 0.59 14.31 8.86
CA VAL A 213 1.02 15.53 8.18
C VAL A 213 0.39 15.66 6.79
N ASN A 214 0.35 14.55 6.05
CA ASN A 214 -0.05 14.54 4.64
C ASN A 214 -1.46 13.96 4.41
N GLY A 215 -2.17 13.59 5.48
CA GLY A 215 -3.52 13.02 5.42
C GLY A 215 -3.61 11.60 4.88
N GLY A 216 -2.49 10.89 4.71
CA GLY A 216 -2.40 9.60 4.01
C GLY A 216 -1.88 9.72 2.57
N HIS A 217 -1.25 10.85 2.21
CA HIS A 217 -0.74 11.16 0.86
C HIS A 217 0.75 11.50 0.87
N PRO A 218 1.62 10.49 0.95
CA PRO A 218 3.06 10.71 1.01
C PRO A 218 3.61 11.37 -0.25
N SER A 219 4.58 12.26 -0.08
CA SER A 219 5.24 12.98 -1.18
C SER A 219 6.08 12.06 -2.07
N THR A 220 6.59 10.97 -1.51
CA THR A 220 7.47 10.00 -2.18
C THR A 220 6.85 8.64 -2.06
N LEU A 221 6.21 8.18 -3.13
CA LEU A 221 5.51 6.89 -3.12
C LEU A 221 6.40 5.70 -3.47
N ALA A 222 7.43 5.96 -4.28
CA ALA A 222 8.46 4.99 -4.64
C ALA A 222 9.82 5.66 -4.83
N ALA A 223 10.87 4.88 -4.59
CA ALA A 223 12.27 5.22 -4.84
C ALA A 223 12.93 4.15 -5.71
N GLN A 224 14.00 4.50 -6.41
CA GLN A 224 14.69 3.55 -7.28
C GLN A 224 15.39 2.46 -6.45
N THR A 225 16.26 2.83 -5.52
CA THR A 225 16.88 1.92 -4.53
C THR A 225 16.82 2.48 -3.11
N PRO A 226 17.03 1.67 -2.04
CA PRO A 226 17.05 2.19 -0.66
C PRO A 226 18.19 3.21 -0.45
N ARG A 227 19.27 3.08 -1.23
CA ARG A 227 20.44 3.96 -1.18
C ARG A 227 20.14 5.37 -1.72
N ASP A 228 19.22 5.50 -2.68
CA ASP A 228 18.87 6.78 -3.28
C ASP A 228 18.01 7.66 -2.36
N GLY A 229 17.49 7.07 -1.26
CA GLY A 229 16.68 7.78 -0.29
C GLY A 229 15.42 8.40 -0.89
N PHE A 230 15.09 9.62 -0.47
CA PHE A 230 13.83 10.31 -0.82
C PHE A 230 13.98 11.37 -1.94
N GLY A 231 15.13 11.42 -2.63
CA GLY A 231 15.53 12.54 -3.52
C GLY A 231 15.14 12.42 -4.99
N HIS A 232 14.49 13.49 -5.51
CA HIS A 232 13.92 13.68 -6.86
C HIS A 232 12.90 12.63 -7.29
N GLY A 233 11.82 12.52 -6.51
CA GLY A 233 10.60 11.84 -6.97
C GLY A 233 10.25 12.31 -8.38
N ASN A 234 10.03 11.37 -9.29
CA ASN A 234 9.49 11.63 -10.62
C ASN A 234 8.37 12.67 -10.48
N GLU A 235 8.47 13.82 -11.15
CA GLU A 235 7.50 14.92 -11.05
C GLU A 235 6.05 14.44 -11.18
N VAL A 236 5.84 13.41 -12.01
CA VAL A 236 4.57 12.70 -12.21
C VAL A 236 4.04 12.03 -10.93
N ASN A 237 4.91 11.40 -10.13
CA ASN A 237 4.54 10.75 -8.86
C ASN A 237 4.25 11.80 -7.77
N ALA A 238 5.01 12.89 -7.73
CA ALA A 238 4.74 14.01 -6.79
C ALA A 238 3.41 14.71 -7.12
N ARG A 239 3.12 14.92 -8.41
CA ARG A 239 1.84 15.48 -8.89
C ARG A 239 0.65 14.56 -8.59
N GLN A 240 0.80 13.25 -8.75
CA GLN A 240 -0.22 12.27 -8.37
C GLN A 240 -0.54 12.34 -6.87
N GLY A 241 0.49 12.37 -6.01
CA GLY A 241 0.30 12.54 -4.57
C GLY A 241 -0.48 13.83 -4.23
N ASN A 242 -0.14 14.94 -4.88
CA ASN A 242 -0.82 16.23 -4.68
C ASN A 242 -2.27 16.26 -5.17
N GLN A 243 -2.60 15.56 -6.26
CA GLN A 243 -3.98 15.48 -6.78
C GLN A 243 -4.87 14.69 -5.83
N GLN A 244 -4.38 13.55 -5.34
CA GLN A 244 -5.12 12.75 -4.38
C GLN A 244 -5.38 13.51 -3.06
N ALA A 245 -4.41 14.31 -2.60
CA ALA A 245 -4.57 15.13 -1.40
C ALA A 245 -5.75 16.13 -1.52
N ARG A 246 -5.97 16.70 -2.71
CA ARG A 246 -7.07 17.67 -2.93
C ARG A 246 -8.42 16.99 -3.10
N ILE A 247 -8.48 15.82 -3.75
CA ILE A 247 -9.70 15.00 -3.82
C ILE A 247 -10.17 14.70 -2.40
N ASN A 248 -9.26 14.22 -1.56
CA ASN A 248 -9.60 13.85 -0.19
C ASN A 248 -9.91 15.04 0.71
N GLN A 249 -9.29 16.20 0.49
CA GLN A 249 -9.73 17.44 1.13
C GLN A 249 -11.18 17.77 0.73
N GLY A 250 -11.53 17.60 -0.54
CA GLY A 250 -12.88 17.77 -1.05
C GLY A 250 -13.88 16.85 -0.33
N VAL A 251 -13.56 15.56 -0.23
CA VAL A 251 -14.38 14.56 0.47
C VAL A 251 -14.55 14.90 1.96
N ARG A 252 -13.45 15.17 2.68
CA ARG A 252 -13.48 15.45 4.13
C ARG A 252 -14.23 16.72 4.46
N SER A 253 -14.12 17.74 3.63
CA SER A 253 -14.84 19.01 3.81
C SER A 253 -16.28 18.97 3.30
N GLY A 254 -16.73 17.85 2.72
CA GLY A 254 -18.03 17.74 2.05
C GLY A 254 -18.14 18.55 0.76
N GLN A 255 -17.02 19.09 0.27
CA GLN A 255 -16.92 19.83 -0.99
C GLN A 255 -16.90 18.92 -2.22
N MET A 256 -16.77 17.61 -2.05
CA MET A 256 -16.91 16.65 -3.15
C MET A 256 -17.83 15.52 -2.72
N THR A 257 -18.74 15.16 -3.61
CA THR A 257 -19.64 14.02 -3.42
C THR A 257 -18.92 12.69 -3.67
N PRO A 258 -19.46 11.55 -3.17
CA PRO A 258 -18.92 10.23 -3.50
C PRO A 258 -18.88 9.94 -5.00
N GLY A 259 -19.84 10.47 -5.78
CA GLY A 259 -19.91 10.32 -7.24
C GLY A 259 -18.80 11.09 -7.97
N GLU A 260 -18.57 12.35 -7.60
CA GLU A 260 -17.48 13.18 -8.14
C GLU A 260 -16.12 12.59 -7.79
N THR A 261 -15.95 12.14 -6.55
CA THR A 261 -14.73 11.48 -6.07
C THR A 261 -14.39 10.27 -6.93
N ARG A 262 -15.34 9.36 -7.12
CA ARG A 262 -15.18 8.16 -7.97
C ARG A 262 -14.81 8.52 -9.41
N ASN A 263 -15.41 9.58 -9.97
CA ASN A 263 -15.12 10.03 -11.33
C ASN A 263 -13.70 10.55 -11.47
N VAL A 264 -13.20 11.30 -10.49
CA VAL A 264 -11.83 11.80 -10.50
C VAL A 264 -10.83 10.66 -10.32
N GLU A 265 -11.06 9.75 -9.37
CA GLU A 265 -10.18 8.59 -9.12
C GLU A 265 -10.07 7.69 -10.36
N ASN A 266 -11.17 7.47 -11.08
CA ASN A 266 -11.16 6.71 -12.33
C ASN A 266 -10.29 7.38 -13.42
N ARG A 267 -10.28 8.71 -13.47
CA ARG A 267 -9.46 9.48 -14.41
C ARG A 267 -7.98 9.38 -14.05
N ASP A 268 -7.62 9.46 -12.77
CA ASP A 268 -6.25 9.26 -12.30
C ASP A 268 -5.75 7.85 -12.59
N ALA A 269 -6.58 6.83 -12.33
CA ALA A 269 -6.26 5.45 -12.68
C ALA A 269 -6.05 5.26 -14.19
N SER A 270 -6.81 5.95 -15.04
CA SER A 270 -6.61 5.94 -16.50
C SER A 270 -5.30 6.58 -16.91
N ILE A 271 -4.90 7.69 -16.28
CA ILE A 271 -3.61 8.35 -16.53
C ILE A 271 -2.47 7.41 -16.12
N ASN A 272 -2.61 6.69 -15.02
CA ASN A 272 -1.60 5.73 -14.57
C ASN A 272 -1.43 4.57 -15.55
N ARG A 273 -2.55 4.02 -16.05
CA ARG A 273 -2.52 2.98 -17.10
C ARG A 273 -1.87 3.48 -18.39
N GLN A 274 -2.14 4.72 -18.79
CA GLN A 274 -1.50 5.33 -19.96
C GLN A 274 0.01 5.49 -19.74
N ALA A 275 0.42 6.05 -18.59
CA ALA A 275 1.83 6.20 -18.25
C ALA A 275 2.58 4.87 -18.22
N GLN A 276 1.92 3.78 -17.81
CA GLN A 276 2.47 2.43 -17.88
C GLN A 276 2.60 1.93 -19.32
N ALA A 277 1.56 2.12 -20.15
CA ALA A 277 1.58 1.72 -21.56
C ALA A 277 2.66 2.47 -22.36
N ASP A 278 2.78 3.78 -22.15
CA ASP A 278 3.78 4.64 -22.81
C ASP A 278 5.19 4.22 -22.40
N ARG A 279 5.43 3.96 -21.11
CA ARG A 279 6.73 3.42 -20.67
C ARG A 279 7.02 2.06 -21.27
N ALA A 280 6.03 1.18 -21.38
CA ALA A 280 6.19 -0.12 -22.02
C ALA A 280 6.56 0.01 -23.51
N ALA A 281 6.01 1.02 -24.21
CA ALA A 281 6.34 1.31 -25.60
C ALA A 281 7.76 1.89 -25.78
N ASN A 282 8.32 2.56 -24.77
CA ASN A 282 9.58 3.31 -24.87
C ASN A 282 10.69 2.80 -23.94
N GLY A 283 10.75 1.49 -23.72
CA GLY A 283 11.86 0.87 -22.97
C GLY A 283 11.96 1.30 -21.51
N GLY A 284 10.81 1.53 -20.86
CA GLY A 284 10.69 1.85 -19.44
C GLY A 284 10.79 3.34 -19.09
N ARG A 285 10.88 4.22 -20.10
CA ARG A 285 10.97 5.67 -19.91
C ARG A 285 9.81 6.36 -20.63
N LEU A 286 9.35 7.48 -20.08
CA LEU A 286 8.46 8.38 -20.84
C LEU A 286 9.31 9.30 -21.69
N THR A 287 8.95 9.47 -22.96
CA THR A 287 9.51 10.50 -23.81
C THR A 287 9.14 11.90 -23.30
N GLY A 288 9.80 12.94 -23.80
CA GLY A 288 9.44 14.33 -23.46
C GLY A 288 7.98 14.65 -23.81
N GLN A 289 7.49 14.13 -24.95
CA GLN A 289 6.13 14.32 -25.41
C GLN A 289 5.11 13.58 -24.52
N GLU A 290 5.40 12.35 -24.13
CA GLU A 290 4.51 11.58 -23.24
C GLU A 290 4.46 12.16 -21.83
N LYS A 291 5.59 12.67 -21.32
CA LYS A 291 5.59 13.43 -20.07
C LYS A 291 4.70 14.66 -20.17
N GLN A 292 4.77 15.41 -21.28
CA GLN A 292 3.88 16.56 -21.50
C GLN A 292 2.41 16.15 -21.60
N GLN A 293 2.09 15.06 -22.31
CA GLN A 293 0.75 14.53 -22.44
C GLN A 293 0.17 14.08 -21.09
N ILE A 294 0.94 13.33 -20.32
CA ILE A 294 0.56 12.90 -18.96
C ILE A 294 0.38 14.12 -18.06
N ASN A 295 1.27 15.10 -18.14
CA ASN A 295 1.14 16.35 -17.39
C ASN A 295 -0.12 17.14 -17.80
N GLN A 296 -0.48 17.20 -19.08
CA GLN A 296 -1.71 17.84 -19.53
C GLN A 296 -2.96 17.12 -19.01
N ARG A 297 -2.98 15.78 -19.08
CA ARG A 297 -4.09 15.00 -18.52
C ARG A 297 -4.22 15.17 -17.01
N GLN A 298 -3.09 15.19 -16.30
CA GLN A 298 -3.02 15.52 -14.89
C GLN A 298 -3.52 16.94 -14.60
N ASN A 299 -3.22 17.93 -15.45
CA ASN A 299 -3.76 19.29 -15.31
C ASN A 299 -5.28 19.32 -15.51
N ASN A 300 -5.83 18.55 -16.46
CA ASN A 300 -7.27 18.47 -16.67
C ASN A 300 -7.98 17.84 -15.47
N VAL A 301 -7.42 16.76 -14.90
CA VAL A 301 -7.92 16.20 -13.63
C VAL A 301 -7.81 17.23 -12.52
N SER A 302 -6.72 17.98 -12.48
CA SER A 302 -6.52 19.04 -11.50
C SER A 302 -7.59 20.13 -11.56
N GLN A 303 -8.02 20.52 -12.75
CA GLN A 303 -9.10 21.49 -12.96
C GLN A 303 -10.46 20.90 -12.57
N SER A 304 -10.73 19.64 -12.90
CA SER A 304 -11.96 18.95 -12.48
C SER A 304 -12.09 18.92 -10.95
N ILE A 305 -11.01 18.59 -10.23
CA ILE A 305 -11.00 18.61 -8.76
C ILE A 305 -11.35 20.00 -8.22
N ALA A 306 -10.83 21.07 -8.84
CA ALA A 306 -11.14 22.43 -8.42
C ALA A 306 -12.61 22.80 -8.70
N ALA A 307 -13.14 22.42 -9.88
CA ALA A 307 -14.52 22.67 -10.26
C ALA A 307 -15.52 21.93 -9.35
N ASP A 308 -15.30 20.63 -9.11
CA ASP A 308 -16.15 19.80 -8.26
C ASP A 308 -16.20 20.37 -6.82
N LYS A 309 -15.04 20.80 -6.29
CA LYS A 309 -14.95 21.48 -4.98
C LYS A 309 -15.70 22.81 -4.91
N HIS A 310 -15.87 23.51 -6.03
CA HIS A 310 -16.62 24.77 -6.08
C HIS A 310 -18.11 24.56 -6.28
N ASN A 311 -18.53 23.50 -6.97
CA ASN A 311 -19.95 23.18 -7.20
C ASN A 311 -20.67 22.83 -5.90
N ALA A 312 -20.07 22.00 -5.04
CA ALA A 312 -20.64 21.68 -3.74
C ALA A 312 -20.83 22.90 -2.82
N ASN A 313 -19.94 23.90 -2.91
CA ASN A 313 -20.11 25.16 -2.18
C ASN A 313 -21.33 25.96 -2.70
N ASN A 314 -21.60 25.91 -4.00
CA ASN A 314 -22.77 26.56 -4.61
C ASN A 314 -24.07 25.82 -4.24
N ASP A 315 -24.06 24.49 -4.23
CA ASP A 315 -25.21 23.67 -3.84
C ASP A 315 -25.52 23.79 -2.34
N ALA A 316 -24.48 23.84 -1.49
CA ALA A 316 -24.63 24.12 -0.07
C ALA A 316 -25.16 25.55 0.18
N ALA A 317 -24.68 26.54 -0.59
CA ALA A 317 -25.19 27.91 -0.52
C ALA A 317 -26.65 28.03 -1.03
N ALA A 318 -27.01 27.28 -2.07
CA ALA A 318 -28.38 27.22 -2.59
C ALA A 318 -29.33 26.52 -1.61
N ALA A 319 -28.91 25.41 -0.99
CA ALA A 319 -29.66 24.71 0.04
C ALA A 319 -29.86 25.58 1.30
N ALA A 320 -28.83 26.31 1.72
CA ALA A 320 -28.92 27.24 2.85
C ALA A 320 -29.84 28.45 2.56
N ARG A 321 -29.94 28.90 1.29
CA ARG A 321 -30.90 29.93 0.86
C ARG A 321 -32.33 29.39 0.88
N ASN A 322 -32.57 28.21 0.31
CA ASN A 322 -33.90 27.59 0.27
C ASN A 322 -34.43 27.19 1.66
N GLY A 323 -33.56 26.74 2.56
CA GLY A 323 -33.91 26.42 3.94
C GLY A 323 -34.30 27.65 4.79
N ARG A 324 -33.75 28.83 4.48
CA ARG A 324 -34.18 30.09 5.12
C ARG A 324 -35.57 30.53 4.68
N THR A 325 -35.95 30.31 3.42
CA THR A 325 -37.28 30.63 2.88
C THR A 325 -38.38 29.81 3.55
N ALA A 326 -38.15 28.51 3.74
CA ALA A 326 -39.09 27.61 4.43
C ALA A 326 -39.26 27.94 5.93
N GLY A 327 -38.20 28.45 6.59
CA GLY A 327 -38.24 28.90 7.99
C GLY A 327 -38.98 30.23 8.19
N SER A 328 -38.94 31.13 7.20
CA SER A 328 -39.73 32.37 7.24
C SER A 328 -41.23 32.14 7.01
N GLU A 329 -41.61 31.21 6.13
CA GLU A 329 -43.02 30.89 5.86
C GLU A 329 -43.71 30.24 7.07
N ARG A 330 -43.03 29.33 7.79
CA ARG A 330 -43.58 28.74 9.03
C ARG A 330 -43.73 29.74 10.18
N ARG A 331 -42.84 30.73 10.30
CA ARG A 331 -42.95 31.78 11.32
C ARG A 331 -44.08 32.78 11.02
N GLN A 332 -44.42 32.95 9.74
CA GLN A 332 -45.54 33.80 9.34
C GLN A 332 -46.88 33.08 9.51
N ALA A 333 -46.94 31.76 9.25
CA ALA A 333 -48.13 30.94 9.51
C ALA A 333 -48.47 30.81 11.02
N GLY A 334 -47.47 30.62 11.89
CA GLY A 334 -47.70 30.52 13.34
C GLY A 334 -48.13 31.83 14.02
N ARG A 335 -47.89 32.99 13.40
CA ARG A 335 -48.33 34.30 13.91
C ARG A 335 -49.80 34.59 13.59
N VAL A 336 -50.40 33.89 12.63
CA VAL A 336 -51.82 34.06 12.28
C VAL A 336 -52.72 33.24 13.21
N GLU A 337 -52.28 32.06 13.67
CA GLU A 337 -53.07 31.21 14.58
C GLU A 337 -53.16 31.73 16.03
N GLU A 338 -52.21 32.57 16.49
CA GLU A 338 -52.26 33.12 17.86
C GLU A 338 -53.26 34.29 18.02
N LYS A 339 -53.78 34.83 16.92
CA LYS A 339 -54.79 35.91 16.97
C LYS A 339 -56.24 35.43 17.11
N ASP A 340 -56.50 34.13 16.97
CA ASP A 340 -57.87 33.58 16.92
C ASP A 340 -58.25 32.67 18.11
N ARG A 341 -57.46 32.65 19.20
CA ARG A 341 -57.88 31.96 20.43
C ARG A 341 -58.85 32.82 21.25
N PRO A 342 -60.12 32.42 21.44
CA PRO A 342 -61.02 33.11 22.34
C PRO A 342 -60.60 32.87 23.79
N LYS A 343 -60.45 33.95 24.56
CA LYS A 343 -60.24 33.88 26.01
C LYS A 343 -61.50 33.31 26.67
N ARG A 344 -61.37 32.14 27.30
CA ARG A 344 -62.18 31.74 28.46
C ARG A 344 -61.33 30.95 29.43
#